data_AF-A0AAV5MEY4-F1
#
_entry.id   AF-A0AAV5MEY4-F1
#
_cell.length_a   1.000
_cell.length_b   1.000
_cell.length_c   1.000
_cell.angle_alpha   90.00
_cell.angle_beta   90.00
_cell.angle_gamma   90.00
#
_symmetry.space_group_name_H-M   'P 1'
#
loop_
_entity.id
_entity.type
_entity.pdbx_description
1 polymer ?
#
loop_
_entity_poly.entity_id
_entity_poly.type
_entity_poly.pdbx_seq_one_letter_code
_entity_poly.pdbx_strand_id
1 'polypeptide(L)'
;MPSPGLIFVALLLLALIHETCSAKDKHYCPPSSCGNNSNISYPFRLNTDSHNSCGMTADPVYTLFCENNLTVLYSDQSRKFYVKAINYDNQTIRVADASFEEGSCYIPQYSWDVSNFSTFQQDYYYYYYYYYYAYGVYFWEDVLFVSCRNLVSDPLYVEAPACINDSSFSTPYRPKSEGKRYYYVKIGGTTLLELKPSCRIELTALTPFIREKNYENLSYLDIHHWLAYGIELSWRYVSCGETDSSYINKENHCVSYLPSVPVPVPFPADHGSRAYEVFDRAVNLLSHYLPCEYL
;
A
#
# COMPACT_ATOMS: atom_id res chain seq x y z
N MET A 1 42.32 19.84 33.97
CA MET A 1 41.72 18.53 34.30
C MET A 1 40.21 18.72 34.37
N PRO A 2 39.41 18.03 33.56
CA PRO A 2 37.95 18.12 33.66
C PRO A 2 37.52 17.73 35.08
N SER A 3 36.51 18.41 35.63
CA SER A 3 36.04 18.13 36.99
C SER A 3 35.47 16.70 37.05
N PRO A 4 35.67 15.96 38.15
CA PRO A 4 35.16 14.59 38.29
C PRO A 4 33.63 14.50 38.11
N GLY A 5 32.89 15.58 38.39
CA GLY A 5 31.45 15.67 38.14
C GLY A 5 31.09 15.70 36.65
N LEU A 6 31.87 16.38 35.80
CA LEU A 6 31.65 16.41 34.35
C LEU A 6 31.88 15.04 33.71
N ILE A 7 32.88 14.29 34.19
CA ILE A 7 33.15 12.92 33.73
C ILE A 7 31.98 12.00 34.11
N PHE A 8 31.46 12.13 35.34
CA PHE A 8 30.35 11.30 35.81
C PHE A 8 29.06 11.56 35.04
N VAL A 9 28.75 12.83 34.73
CA VAL A 9 27.60 13.19 33.90
C VAL A 9 27.76 12.69 32.46
N ALA A 10 28.96 12.79 31.87
CA ALA A 10 29.21 12.26 30.54
C ALA A 10 29.05 10.73 30.48
N LEU A 11 29.53 10.01 31.50
CA LEU A 11 29.36 8.55 31.61
C LEU A 11 27.91 8.13 31.80
N LEU A 12 27.12 8.87 32.59
CA LEU A 12 25.70 8.64 32.74
C LEU A 12 24.95 8.87 31.43
N LEU A 13 25.24 9.96 30.71
CA LEU A 13 24.66 10.22 29.40
C LEU A 13 25.01 9.12 28.40
N LEU A 14 26.27 8.66 28.37
CA LEU A 14 26.69 7.54 27.52
C LEU A 14 25.97 6.23 27.88
N ALA A 15 25.77 5.94 29.18
CA ALA A 15 25.04 4.75 29.63
C ALA A 15 23.55 4.80 29.26
N LEU A 16 22.92 5.97 29.42
CA LEU A 16 21.53 6.22 28.99
C LEU A 16 21.37 6.07 27.47
N ILE A 17 22.34 6.56 26.69
CA ILE A 17 22.37 6.37 25.23
C ILE A 17 22.52 4.87 24.89
N HIS A 18 23.37 4.14 25.60
CA HIS A 18 23.60 2.70 25.38
C HIS A 18 22.36 1.84 25.70
N GLU A 19 21.59 2.17 26.74
CA GLU A 19 20.32 1.49 27.03
C GLU A 19 19.24 1.80 25.97
N THR A 20 19.18 3.02 25.44
CA THR A 20 18.26 3.35 24.33
C THR A 20 18.68 2.77 22.98
N CYS A 21 19.92 2.28 22.88
CA CYS A 21 20.55 1.80 21.65
C CYS A 21 20.85 0.30 21.67
N SER A 22 20.46 -0.39 22.75
CA SER A 22 20.53 -1.85 22.82
C SER A 22 19.56 -2.44 21.81
N ALA A 23 20.12 -2.89 20.68
CA ALA A 23 19.45 -3.77 19.76
C ALA A 23 18.86 -4.94 20.55
N LYS A 24 17.52 -5.02 20.63
CA LYS A 24 16.82 -6.25 21.05
C LYS A 24 17.48 -7.40 20.27
N ASP A 25 17.85 -8.48 20.98
CA ASP A 25 18.47 -9.68 20.44
C ASP A 25 18.05 -9.89 18.98
N LYS A 26 18.99 -9.73 18.03
CA LYS A 26 18.73 -9.97 16.61
C LYS A 26 18.50 -11.47 16.44
N HIS A 27 17.28 -11.92 16.74
CA HIS A 27 16.85 -13.27 16.42
C HIS A 27 17.06 -13.47 14.92
N TYR A 28 17.80 -14.52 14.58
CA TYR A 28 18.00 -14.87 13.18
C TYR A 28 16.65 -15.26 12.58
N CYS A 29 16.19 -14.47 11.63
CA CYS A 29 14.94 -14.67 10.90
C CYS A 29 15.28 -15.09 9.47
N PRO A 30 15.44 -16.40 9.21
CA PRO A 30 15.64 -16.88 7.85
C PRO A 30 14.39 -16.52 7.02
N PRO A 31 14.55 -16.15 5.74
CA PRO A 31 13.40 -15.91 4.89
C PRO A 31 12.52 -17.16 4.76
N SER A 32 11.21 -16.93 4.82
CA SER A 32 10.19 -17.94 4.64
C SER A 32 9.69 -17.99 3.20
N SER A 33 8.93 -19.02 2.83
CA SER A 33 8.40 -19.17 1.47
C SER A 33 6.98 -19.74 1.46
N CYS A 34 6.18 -19.30 0.48
CA CYS A 34 4.86 -19.85 0.19
C CYS A 34 4.50 -19.56 -1.27
N GLY A 35 4.10 -20.57 -2.02
CA GLY A 35 3.71 -20.41 -3.43
C GLY A 35 4.81 -19.75 -4.26
N ASN A 36 4.45 -18.67 -4.97
CA ASN A 36 5.38 -17.91 -5.80
C ASN A 36 6.27 -16.93 -5.01
N ASN A 37 6.01 -16.74 -3.71
CA ASN A 37 6.81 -15.86 -2.86
C ASN A 37 7.83 -16.68 -2.09
N SER A 38 9.06 -16.77 -2.61
CA SER A 38 10.11 -17.64 -2.08
C SER A 38 11.03 -16.97 -1.05
N ASN A 39 10.91 -15.66 -0.85
CA ASN A 39 11.79 -14.87 0.00
C ASN A 39 10.96 -13.90 0.86
N ILE A 40 10.11 -14.43 1.73
CA ILE A 40 9.31 -13.64 2.67
C ILE A 40 10.19 -13.33 3.88
N SER A 41 10.62 -12.09 3.98
CA SER A 41 11.42 -11.53 5.07
C SER A 41 10.83 -10.21 5.57
N TYR A 42 11.41 -9.69 6.65
CA TYR A 42 11.07 -8.40 7.24
C TYR A 42 10.90 -7.30 6.15
N PRO A 43 9.83 -6.48 6.19
CA PRO A 43 8.90 -6.31 7.31
C PRO A 43 7.80 -7.37 7.38
N PHE A 44 7.66 -8.23 6.37
CA PHE A 44 6.66 -9.29 6.36
C PHE A 44 7.14 -10.53 7.10
N ARG A 45 6.19 -11.32 7.57
CA ARG A 45 6.42 -12.67 8.10
C ARG A 45 5.27 -13.57 7.70
N LEU A 46 5.50 -14.89 7.68
CA LEU A 46 4.38 -15.82 7.69
C LEU A 46 3.82 -15.96 9.11
N ASN A 47 2.53 -16.23 9.22
CA ASN A 47 1.87 -16.54 10.48
C ASN A 47 2.46 -17.79 11.16
N THR A 48 3.13 -18.66 10.41
CA THR A 48 3.81 -19.88 10.88
C THR A 48 5.25 -19.66 11.32
N ASP A 49 5.82 -18.46 11.14
CA ASP A 49 7.19 -18.18 11.54
C ASP A 49 7.35 -18.28 13.07
N SER A 50 8.45 -18.88 13.53
CA SER A 50 8.64 -19.27 14.93
C SER A 50 8.75 -18.09 15.89
N HIS A 51 9.17 -16.92 15.40
CA HIS A 51 9.33 -15.72 16.21
C HIS A 51 8.54 -14.56 15.63
N ASN A 52 7.73 -13.92 16.48
CA ASN A 52 6.97 -12.74 16.15
C ASN A 52 7.87 -11.57 15.70
N SER A 53 9.11 -11.50 16.19
CA SER A 53 10.09 -10.47 15.82
C SER A 53 10.58 -10.53 14.37
N CYS A 54 10.23 -11.57 13.59
CA CYS A 54 10.67 -11.71 12.21
C CYS A 54 9.92 -10.84 11.20
N GLY A 55 8.85 -10.19 11.64
CA GLY A 55 8.16 -9.16 10.86
C GLY A 55 7.67 -8.05 11.78
N MET A 56 7.02 -7.06 11.19
CA MET A 56 6.32 -6.03 11.95
C MET A 56 5.05 -6.61 12.56
N THR A 57 4.94 -6.55 13.88
CA THR A 57 3.78 -7.10 14.62
C THR A 57 2.84 -6.03 15.15
N ALA A 58 3.26 -4.77 15.10
CA ALA A 58 2.42 -3.64 15.50
C ALA A 58 1.17 -3.54 14.61
N ASP A 59 1.27 -4.00 13.36
CA ASP A 59 0.18 -4.02 12.41
C ASP A 59 -0.02 -5.42 11.80
N PRO A 60 -1.23 -6.01 11.91
CA PRO A 60 -1.55 -7.32 11.33
C PRO A 60 -1.32 -7.45 9.83
N VAL A 61 -1.35 -6.36 9.04
CA VAL A 61 -1.20 -6.44 7.57
C VAL A 61 0.18 -6.96 7.12
N TYR A 62 1.18 -6.93 8.01
CA TYR A 62 2.51 -7.49 7.76
C TYR A 62 2.61 -8.99 8.06
N THR A 63 1.57 -9.58 8.67
CA THR A 63 1.47 -11.03 8.84
C THR A 63 0.77 -11.64 7.63
N LEU A 64 1.54 -12.35 6.82
CA LEU A 64 1.06 -13.08 5.65
C LEU A 64 0.66 -14.51 6.05
N PHE A 65 -0.24 -15.10 5.28
CA PHE A 65 -0.74 -16.45 5.47
C PHE A 65 -0.41 -17.31 4.26
N CYS A 66 -0.24 -18.62 4.47
CA CYS A 66 -0.07 -19.58 3.39
C CYS A 66 -1.29 -20.51 3.34
N GLU A 67 -2.14 -20.32 2.34
CA GLU A 67 -3.37 -21.10 2.16
C GLU A 67 -3.33 -21.81 0.81
N ASN A 68 -3.34 -23.15 0.82
CA ASN A 68 -3.28 -23.96 -0.41
C ASN A 68 -2.13 -23.57 -1.35
N ASN A 69 -0.94 -23.32 -0.79
CA ASN A 69 0.25 -22.87 -1.54
C ASN A 69 0.09 -21.48 -2.20
N LEU A 70 -0.83 -20.65 -1.71
CA LEU A 70 -0.98 -19.25 -2.10
C LEU A 70 -0.67 -18.35 -0.91
N THR A 71 0.16 -17.34 -1.14
CA THR A 71 0.41 -16.29 -0.15
C THR A 71 -0.77 -15.34 -0.09
N VAL A 72 -1.27 -15.12 1.12
CA VAL A 72 -2.48 -14.36 1.39
C VAL A 72 -2.16 -13.22 2.34
N LEU A 73 -2.68 -12.04 2.03
CA LEU A 73 -2.70 -10.88 2.90
C LEU A 73 -4.14 -10.60 3.30
N TYR A 74 -4.38 -10.35 4.58
CA TYR A 74 -5.67 -9.90 5.09
C TYR A 74 -5.61 -8.40 5.36
N SER A 75 -6.58 -7.67 4.81
CA SER A 75 -6.78 -6.25 5.07
C SER A 75 -7.32 -6.01 6.48
N ASP A 76 -7.35 -4.77 6.95
CA ASP A 76 -7.89 -4.36 8.26
C ASP A 76 -9.32 -4.85 8.52
N GLN A 77 -10.10 -5.02 7.44
CA GLN A 77 -11.48 -5.52 7.49
C GLN A 77 -11.57 -7.04 7.30
N SER A 78 -10.47 -7.77 7.53
CA SER A 78 -10.36 -9.23 7.32
C SER A 78 -10.69 -9.67 5.88
N ARG A 79 -10.47 -8.78 4.91
CA ARG A 79 -10.66 -9.10 3.49
C ARG A 79 -9.45 -9.79 2.94
N LYS A 80 -9.67 -10.82 2.13
CA LYS A 80 -8.63 -11.68 1.60
C LYS A 80 -8.09 -11.13 0.28
N PHE A 81 -6.76 -11.00 0.20
CA PHE A 81 -6.04 -10.63 -1.01
C PHE A 81 -4.91 -11.63 -1.29
N TYR A 82 -4.68 -11.94 -2.57
CA TYR A 82 -3.53 -12.75 -2.97
C TYR A 82 -2.31 -11.86 -3.17
N VAL A 83 -1.20 -12.24 -2.53
CA VAL A 83 0.10 -11.58 -2.73
C VAL A 83 0.74 -12.12 -4.00
N LYS A 84 0.78 -11.29 -5.04
CA LYS A 84 1.30 -11.66 -6.37
C LYS A 84 2.82 -11.51 -6.46
N ALA A 85 3.40 -10.55 -5.74
CA ALA A 85 4.84 -10.35 -5.65
C ALA A 85 5.19 -9.47 -4.44
N ILE A 86 6.40 -9.64 -3.92
CA ILE A 86 7.03 -8.75 -2.94
C ILE A 86 8.36 -8.29 -3.54
N ASN A 87 8.55 -6.98 -3.64
CA ASN A 87 9.77 -6.38 -4.17
C ASN A 87 10.47 -5.59 -3.07
N TYR A 88 11.58 -6.15 -2.56
CA TYR A 88 12.35 -5.55 -1.47
C TYR A 88 13.22 -4.37 -1.92
N ASP A 89 13.63 -4.32 -3.19
CA ASP A 89 14.42 -3.22 -3.74
C ASP A 89 13.57 -1.94 -3.87
N ASN A 90 12.32 -2.11 -4.31
CA ASN A 90 11.37 -1.01 -4.46
C ASN A 90 10.51 -0.79 -3.21
N GLN A 91 10.55 -1.71 -2.25
CA GLN A 91 9.75 -1.70 -1.03
C GLN A 91 8.23 -1.72 -1.31
N THR A 92 7.81 -2.55 -2.26
CA THR A 92 6.41 -2.68 -2.69
C THR A 92 5.88 -4.12 -2.65
N ILE A 93 4.61 -4.28 -2.27
CA ILE A 93 3.89 -5.56 -2.24
C ILE A 93 2.73 -5.44 -3.20
N ARG A 94 2.65 -6.37 -4.15
CA ARG A 94 1.58 -6.41 -5.14
C ARG A 94 0.48 -7.35 -4.69
N VAL A 95 -0.73 -6.84 -4.56
CA VAL A 95 -1.90 -7.58 -4.09
C VAL A 95 -3.04 -7.54 -5.10
N ALA A 96 -3.75 -8.65 -5.25
CA ALA A 96 -4.98 -8.72 -6.05
C ALA A 96 -6.13 -9.27 -5.20
N ASP A 97 -7.36 -8.83 -5.47
CA ASP A 97 -8.56 -9.32 -4.79
C ASP A 97 -8.65 -10.85 -4.94
N ALA A 98 -8.85 -11.56 -3.82
CA ALA A 98 -8.92 -13.02 -3.82
C ALA A 98 -10.20 -13.57 -4.47
N SER A 99 -11.19 -12.72 -4.75
CA SER A 99 -12.39 -13.04 -5.53
C SER A 99 -12.09 -13.27 -7.01
N PHE A 100 -10.86 -12.95 -7.45
CA PHE A 100 -10.42 -13.16 -8.82
C PHE A 100 -10.07 -14.63 -9.07
N GLU A 101 -10.79 -15.26 -9.99
CA GLU A 101 -10.46 -16.58 -10.54
C GLU A 101 -10.07 -16.44 -12.00
N GLU A 102 -8.96 -17.07 -12.39
CA GLU A 102 -8.42 -16.98 -13.74
C GLU A 102 -9.40 -17.60 -14.76
N GLY A 103 -9.74 -16.86 -15.81
CA GLY A 103 -10.72 -17.28 -16.82
C GLY A 103 -12.18 -17.08 -16.43
N SER A 104 -12.48 -16.57 -15.24
CA SER A 104 -13.84 -16.24 -14.81
C SER A 104 -14.15 -14.76 -14.98
N CYS A 105 -15.45 -14.44 -14.96
CA CYS A 105 -15.90 -13.06 -14.93
C CYS A 105 -15.69 -12.46 -13.54
N TYR A 106 -14.81 -11.46 -13.44
CA TYR A 106 -14.52 -10.84 -12.16
C TYR A 106 -15.56 -9.80 -11.78
N ILE A 107 -16.13 -9.98 -10.58
CA ILE A 107 -16.94 -9.02 -9.85
C ILE A 107 -16.40 -9.02 -8.41
N PRO A 108 -15.97 -7.88 -7.86
CA PRO A 108 -15.54 -7.82 -6.46
C PRO A 108 -16.68 -8.28 -5.56
N GLN A 109 -16.40 -9.04 -4.49
CA GLN A 109 -17.45 -9.36 -3.52
C GLN A 109 -17.92 -8.13 -2.75
N TYR A 110 -17.02 -7.16 -2.55
CA TYR A 110 -17.27 -5.93 -1.81
C TYR A 110 -16.45 -4.78 -2.40
N SER A 111 -16.98 -3.55 -2.32
CA SER A 111 -16.24 -2.33 -2.65
C SER A 111 -14.99 -2.20 -1.78
N TRP A 112 -13.83 -2.02 -2.39
CA TRP A 112 -12.56 -1.83 -1.68
C TRP A 112 -11.74 -0.69 -2.29
N ASP A 113 -10.90 -0.09 -1.46
CA ASP A 113 -9.91 0.90 -1.83
C ASP A 113 -8.67 0.77 -0.92
N VAL A 114 -7.74 1.72 -0.96
CA VAL A 114 -6.52 1.65 -0.13
C VAL A 114 -6.75 1.95 1.36
N SER A 115 -7.90 2.50 1.74
CA SER A 115 -8.25 2.66 3.16
C SER A 115 -8.52 1.31 3.85
N ASN A 116 -8.70 0.24 3.07
CA ASN A 116 -8.69 -1.14 3.59
C ASN A 116 -7.32 -1.58 4.14
N PHE A 117 -6.29 -0.75 3.97
CA PHE A 117 -4.89 -0.96 4.31
C PHE A 117 -4.30 0.27 5.01
N SER A 118 -4.81 0.61 6.19
CA SER A 118 -4.56 1.88 6.87
C SER A 118 -3.07 2.22 7.08
N THR A 119 -2.21 1.25 7.33
CA THR A 119 -0.74 1.43 7.44
C THR A 119 -0.11 1.81 6.11
N PHE A 120 -0.44 1.08 5.05
CA PHE A 120 0.04 1.37 3.70
C PHE A 120 -0.54 2.70 3.18
N GLN A 121 -1.72 3.10 3.66
CA GLN A 121 -2.34 4.38 3.33
C GLN A 121 -1.56 5.58 3.88
N GLN A 122 -0.98 5.49 5.09
CA GLN A 122 -0.17 6.56 5.64
C GLN A 122 1.12 6.80 4.82
N ASP A 123 1.80 5.72 4.46
CA ASP A 123 2.95 5.77 3.55
C ASP A 123 2.54 6.33 2.20
N TYR A 124 1.39 5.88 1.68
CA TYR A 124 0.83 6.38 0.45
C TYR A 124 0.62 7.90 0.48
N TYR A 125 -0.04 8.48 1.49
CA TYR A 125 -0.27 9.94 1.46
C TYR A 125 1.03 10.74 1.33
N TYR A 126 2.12 10.28 1.96
CA TYR A 126 3.43 10.92 1.84
C TYR A 126 4.07 10.66 0.46
N TYR A 127 4.10 9.40 0.03
CA TYR A 127 4.73 8.96 -1.20
C TYR A 127 3.99 9.42 -2.46
N TYR A 128 2.66 9.29 -2.46
CA TYR A 128 1.74 9.77 -3.49
C TYR A 128 1.80 11.27 -3.65
N TYR A 129 1.69 12.05 -2.57
CA TYR A 129 1.73 13.50 -2.68
C TYR A 129 3.04 13.93 -3.33
N TYR A 130 4.16 13.33 -2.92
CA TYR A 130 5.45 13.61 -3.55
C TYR A 130 5.49 13.23 -5.06
N TYR A 131 5.15 11.99 -5.44
CA TYR A 131 5.24 11.54 -6.83
C TYR A 131 4.21 12.15 -7.76
N TYR A 132 3.01 12.42 -7.25
CA TYR A 132 1.95 13.09 -7.99
C TYR A 132 2.36 14.51 -8.35
N TYR A 133 2.84 15.30 -7.38
CA TYR A 133 3.25 16.69 -7.64
C TYR A 133 4.59 16.81 -8.38
N ALA A 134 5.56 15.93 -8.09
CA ALA A 134 6.87 15.98 -8.73
C ALA A 134 6.89 15.35 -10.13
N TYR A 135 6.11 14.30 -10.36
CA TYR A 135 6.21 13.47 -11.57
C TYR A 135 4.88 13.14 -12.23
N GLY A 136 3.72 13.50 -11.66
CA GLY A 136 2.41 13.14 -12.20
C GLY A 136 2.18 11.63 -12.28
N VAL A 137 2.66 10.88 -11.28
CA VAL A 137 2.56 9.41 -11.23
C VAL A 137 1.56 9.02 -10.14
N TYR A 138 0.57 8.20 -10.52
CA TYR A 138 -0.32 7.52 -9.58
C TYR A 138 0.11 6.05 -9.46
N PHE A 139 -0.20 5.41 -8.35
CA PHE A 139 0.12 3.99 -8.12
C PHE A 139 -1.02 3.06 -8.56
N TRP A 140 -2.25 3.56 -8.45
CA TRP A 140 -3.45 2.88 -8.87
C TRP A 140 -4.46 3.87 -9.46
N GLU A 141 -5.50 3.30 -10.02
CA GLU A 141 -6.66 4.00 -10.55
C GLU A 141 -7.93 3.28 -10.11
N ASP A 142 -8.94 4.07 -9.73
CA ASP A 142 -10.25 3.56 -9.37
C ASP A 142 -10.95 2.95 -10.58
N VAL A 143 -11.63 1.83 -10.32
CA VAL A 143 -12.52 1.18 -11.25
C VAL A 143 -13.88 1.03 -10.59
N LEU A 144 -14.90 1.60 -11.22
CA LEU A 144 -16.26 1.60 -10.74
C LEU A 144 -17.10 0.61 -11.56
N PHE A 145 -17.74 -0.32 -10.89
CA PHE A 145 -18.81 -1.11 -11.50
C PHE A 145 -20.08 -0.27 -11.41
N VAL A 146 -20.66 0.09 -12.55
CA VAL A 146 -21.74 1.08 -12.63
C VAL A 146 -22.94 0.48 -13.33
N SER A 147 -24.13 0.81 -12.86
CA SER A 147 -25.36 0.51 -13.60
C SER A 147 -26.15 1.77 -13.90
N CYS A 148 -26.69 1.86 -15.12
CA CYS A 148 -27.39 3.02 -15.64
C CYS A 148 -28.78 2.65 -16.16
N ARG A 149 -29.75 3.57 -16.07
CA ARG A 149 -31.07 3.39 -16.70
C ARG A 149 -31.07 3.70 -18.20
N ASN A 150 -30.14 4.56 -18.63
CA ASN A 150 -29.99 4.97 -20.02
C ASN A 150 -28.63 4.49 -20.56
N LEU A 151 -28.53 4.36 -21.88
CA LEU A 151 -27.26 4.12 -22.55
C LEU A 151 -26.31 5.30 -22.30
N VAL A 152 -25.05 4.98 -22.07
CA VAL A 152 -23.97 5.96 -21.94
C VAL A 152 -23.07 5.85 -23.17
N SER A 153 -22.81 6.99 -23.80
CA SER A 153 -21.85 7.13 -24.89
C SER A 153 -20.65 7.92 -24.37
N ASP A 154 -19.73 7.23 -23.71
CA ASP A 154 -18.52 7.81 -23.12
C ASP A 154 -17.40 6.74 -23.12
N PRO A 155 -16.21 7.03 -23.67
CA PRO A 155 -15.11 6.05 -23.74
C PRO A 155 -14.67 5.51 -22.37
N LEU A 156 -14.88 6.27 -21.29
CA LEU A 156 -14.54 5.81 -19.94
C LEU A 156 -15.52 4.79 -19.39
N TYR A 157 -16.69 4.59 -20.02
CA TYR A 157 -17.74 3.66 -19.61
C TYR A 157 -17.68 2.42 -20.51
N VAL A 158 -16.81 1.48 -20.16
CA VAL A 158 -16.64 0.24 -20.92
C VAL A 158 -17.83 -0.68 -20.65
N GLU A 159 -18.44 -1.22 -21.71
CA GLU A 159 -19.55 -2.16 -21.56
C GLU A 159 -19.13 -3.38 -20.74
N ALA A 160 -19.91 -3.71 -19.71
CA ALA A 160 -19.64 -4.86 -18.87
C ALA A 160 -20.01 -6.16 -19.61
N PRO A 161 -19.29 -7.27 -19.38
CA PRO A 161 -19.62 -8.57 -19.95
C PRO A 161 -20.95 -9.10 -19.39
N ALA A 162 -21.59 -10.04 -20.10
CA ALA A 162 -22.94 -10.54 -19.80
C ALA A 162 -23.12 -11.14 -18.38
N CYS A 163 -22.03 -11.61 -17.78
CA CYS A 163 -21.97 -12.12 -16.42
C CYS A 163 -22.15 -11.04 -15.33
N ILE A 164 -21.94 -9.76 -15.68
CA ILE A 164 -22.21 -8.63 -14.79
C ILE A 164 -23.63 -8.13 -15.06
N ASN A 165 -24.53 -8.42 -14.13
CA ASN A 165 -25.95 -8.12 -14.25
C ASN A 165 -26.60 -7.88 -12.88
N ASP A 166 -27.93 -7.77 -12.84
CA ASP A 166 -28.68 -7.52 -11.60
C ASP A 166 -28.39 -8.53 -10.48
N SER A 167 -28.15 -9.81 -10.82
CA SER A 167 -27.84 -10.85 -9.82
C SER A 167 -26.47 -10.66 -9.20
N SER A 168 -25.52 -10.07 -9.94
CA SER A 168 -24.17 -9.75 -9.45
C SER A 168 -24.17 -8.77 -8.29
N PHE A 169 -25.23 -7.96 -8.18
CA PHE A 169 -25.34 -6.88 -7.18
C PHE A 169 -26.58 -7.01 -6.29
N SER A 170 -27.16 -8.22 -6.23
CA SER A 170 -28.31 -8.48 -5.38
C SER A 170 -27.87 -8.59 -3.92
N THR A 171 -28.46 -7.78 -3.04
CA THR A 171 -28.28 -7.90 -1.59
C THR A 171 -29.65 -8.10 -0.94
N PRO A 172 -29.74 -8.68 0.28
CA PRO A 172 -31.02 -8.92 0.96
C PRO A 172 -31.87 -7.66 1.13
N TYR A 173 -31.21 -6.50 1.18
CA TYR A 173 -31.83 -5.20 1.39
C TYR A 173 -32.13 -4.45 0.09
N ARG A 174 -31.80 -5.04 -1.07
CA ARG A 174 -31.96 -4.39 -2.36
C ARG A 174 -33.18 -4.94 -3.11
N PRO A 175 -34.18 -4.10 -3.40
CA PRO A 175 -35.25 -4.48 -4.32
C PRO A 175 -34.68 -4.80 -5.69
N LYS A 176 -35.22 -5.81 -6.38
CA LYS A 176 -34.92 -6.02 -7.80
C LYS A 176 -35.10 -4.71 -8.56
N SER A 177 -34.19 -4.42 -9.47
CA SER A 177 -34.29 -3.29 -10.40
C SER A 177 -35.65 -3.31 -11.10
N GLU A 178 -36.44 -2.26 -10.95
CA GLU A 178 -37.59 -2.05 -11.82
C GLU A 178 -37.07 -1.49 -13.16
N GLY A 179 -37.22 -2.30 -14.22
CA GLY A 179 -36.85 -1.93 -15.59
C GLY A 179 -35.44 -2.34 -16.01
N LYS A 180 -35.20 -2.26 -17.32
CA LYS A 180 -33.91 -2.61 -17.94
C LYS A 180 -32.80 -1.69 -17.45
N ARG A 181 -31.63 -2.25 -17.15
CA ARG A 181 -30.40 -1.53 -16.84
C ARG A 181 -29.30 -1.87 -17.82
N TYR A 182 -28.34 -0.96 -17.94
CA TYR A 182 -27.10 -1.13 -18.67
C TYR A 182 -25.94 -1.12 -17.66
N TYR A 183 -24.99 -2.04 -17.81
CA TYR A 183 -23.86 -2.18 -16.89
C TYR A 183 -22.57 -1.80 -17.58
N TYR A 184 -21.74 -1.08 -16.84
CA TYR A 184 -20.47 -0.57 -17.31
C TYR A 184 -19.40 -0.80 -16.24
N VAL A 185 -18.17 -0.92 -16.70
CA VAL A 185 -16.99 -0.79 -15.86
C VAL A 185 -16.34 0.54 -16.23
N LYS A 186 -16.48 1.52 -15.34
CA LYS A 186 -15.97 2.86 -15.53
C LYS A 186 -14.57 2.98 -14.95
N ILE A 187 -13.65 3.54 -15.73
CA ILE A 187 -12.31 3.87 -15.24
C ILE A 187 -12.25 5.31 -14.70
N GLY A 188 -11.53 5.46 -13.61
CA GLY A 188 -11.25 6.73 -12.96
C GLY A 188 -12.48 7.34 -12.31
N GLY A 189 -12.27 8.47 -11.65
CA GLY A 189 -13.29 9.25 -10.98
C GLY A 189 -13.73 8.64 -9.66
N THR A 190 -13.37 9.31 -8.57
CA THR A 190 -13.74 8.91 -7.20
C THR A 190 -15.04 9.55 -6.73
N THR A 191 -15.61 10.47 -7.52
CA THR A 191 -16.74 11.29 -7.10
C THR A 191 -18.01 11.02 -7.87
N LEU A 192 -19.15 11.10 -7.17
CA LEU A 192 -20.48 11.00 -7.79
C LEU A 192 -20.72 12.09 -8.85
N LEU A 193 -19.98 13.20 -8.78
CA LEU A 193 -20.07 14.32 -9.73
C LEU A 193 -19.60 13.94 -11.14
N GLU A 194 -18.79 12.89 -11.26
CA GLU A 194 -18.27 12.38 -12.52
C GLU A 194 -19.14 11.26 -13.11
N LEU A 195 -20.23 10.87 -12.43
CA LEU A 195 -21.19 9.91 -12.97
C LEU A 195 -22.15 10.57 -13.96
N LYS A 196 -22.43 9.88 -15.06
CA LYS A 196 -23.51 10.30 -15.98
C LYS A 196 -24.87 10.25 -15.28
N PRO A 197 -25.83 11.10 -15.68
CA PRO A 197 -27.17 11.08 -15.12
C PRO A 197 -27.82 9.69 -15.19
N SER A 198 -28.58 9.32 -14.15
CA SER A 198 -29.25 8.02 -14.04
C SER A 198 -28.33 6.79 -13.90
N CYS A 199 -27.03 7.00 -13.66
CA CYS A 199 -26.08 5.96 -13.28
C CYS A 199 -25.90 5.92 -11.76
N ARG A 200 -25.54 4.75 -11.23
CA ARG A 200 -25.18 4.54 -9.83
C ARG A 200 -23.97 3.61 -9.74
N ILE A 201 -23.10 3.87 -8.77
CA ILE A 201 -21.99 2.98 -8.44
C ILE A 201 -22.57 1.76 -7.72
N GLU A 202 -22.19 0.57 -8.19
CA GLU A 202 -22.53 -0.72 -7.62
C GLU A 202 -21.41 -1.22 -6.71
N LEU A 203 -20.17 -1.20 -7.23
CA LEU A 203 -18.97 -1.60 -6.51
C LEU A 203 -17.78 -0.75 -6.95
N THR A 204 -16.75 -0.71 -6.11
CA THR A 204 -15.47 -0.07 -6.40
C THR A 204 -14.32 -1.06 -6.23
N ALA A 205 -13.31 -0.95 -7.07
CA ALA A 205 -12.07 -1.70 -7.00
C ALA A 205 -10.91 -0.82 -7.50
N LEU A 206 -9.69 -1.32 -7.35
CA LEU A 206 -8.50 -0.62 -7.80
C LEU A 206 -7.75 -1.43 -8.86
N THR A 207 -7.16 -0.72 -9.82
CA THR A 207 -6.23 -1.26 -10.82
C THR A 207 -4.91 -0.52 -10.78
N PRO A 208 -3.81 -1.05 -11.35
CA PRO A 208 -2.62 -0.25 -11.60
C PRO A 208 -2.96 1.01 -12.38
N PHE A 209 -2.28 2.10 -12.03
CA PHE A 209 -2.25 3.26 -12.89
C PHE A 209 -1.39 2.95 -14.12
N ILE A 210 -1.91 3.25 -15.30
CA ILE A 210 -1.16 3.13 -16.56
C ILE A 210 -1.19 4.49 -17.22
N ARG A 211 0.00 5.04 -17.48
CA ARG A 211 0.16 6.42 -17.93
C ARG A 211 -0.37 6.65 -19.35
N GLU A 212 -0.18 5.68 -20.23
CA GLU A 212 -0.50 5.77 -21.66
C GLU A 212 -1.66 4.82 -22.01
N LYS A 213 -2.81 4.99 -21.32
CA LYS A 213 -4.04 4.26 -21.68
C LYS A 213 -4.67 4.87 -22.92
N ASN A 214 -4.97 4.03 -23.91
CA ASN A 214 -5.87 4.41 -24.98
C ASN A 214 -7.33 4.13 -24.53
N TYR A 215 -7.97 5.15 -23.97
CA TYR A 215 -9.35 5.04 -23.49
C TYR A 215 -10.39 4.83 -24.60
N GLU A 216 -10.07 5.15 -25.87
CA GLU A 216 -11.03 5.02 -26.97
C GLU A 216 -11.29 3.57 -27.40
N ASN A 217 -10.32 2.68 -27.18
CA ASN A 217 -10.38 1.27 -27.59
C ASN A 217 -10.28 0.31 -26.40
N LEU A 218 -10.65 0.80 -25.21
CA LEU A 218 -10.55 0.02 -23.99
C LEU A 218 -11.67 -1.03 -23.93
N SER A 219 -11.29 -2.29 -23.73
CA SER A 219 -12.24 -3.39 -23.54
C SER A 219 -12.30 -3.83 -22.09
N TYR A 220 -13.36 -4.54 -21.70
CA TYR A 220 -13.43 -5.11 -20.35
C TYR A 220 -12.28 -6.10 -20.11
N LEU A 221 -11.80 -6.79 -21.14
CA LEU A 221 -10.69 -7.74 -21.02
C LEU A 221 -9.40 -7.05 -20.56
N ASP A 222 -9.15 -5.82 -21.03
CA ASP A 222 -8.01 -5.03 -20.58
C ASP A 222 -8.13 -4.69 -19.10
N ILE A 223 -9.31 -4.23 -18.66
CA ILE A 223 -9.58 -3.93 -17.25
C ILE A 223 -9.48 -5.19 -16.38
N HIS A 224 -10.00 -6.31 -16.87
CA HIS A 224 -9.94 -7.60 -16.20
C HIS A 224 -8.49 -8.06 -15.98
N HIS A 225 -7.63 -7.92 -16.98
CA HIS A 225 -6.19 -8.19 -16.82
C HIS A 225 -5.53 -7.26 -15.80
N TRP A 226 -5.91 -5.99 -15.76
CA TRP A 226 -5.38 -5.03 -14.78
C TRP A 226 -5.83 -5.36 -13.35
N LEU A 227 -7.08 -5.76 -13.17
CA LEU A 227 -7.60 -6.25 -11.89
C LEU A 227 -6.90 -7.55 -11.46
N ALA A 228 -6.64 -8.46 -12.40
CA ALA A 228 -5.89 -9.69 -12.17
C ALA A 228 -4.46 -9.44 -11.69
N TYR A 229 -3.81 -8.44 -12.30
CA TYR A 229 -2.46 -8.02 -11.97
C TYR A 229 -2.39 -7.45 -10.54
N GLY A 230 -3.43 -6.73 -10.12
CA GLY A 230 -3.55 -6.17 -8.78
C GLY A 230 -2.84 -4.81 -8.61
N ILE A 231 -2.79 -4.27 -7.40
CA ILE A 231 -2.15 -2.98 -7.11
C ILE A 231 -0.88 -3.15 -6.29
N GLU A 232 0.02 -2.18 -6.39
CA GLU A 232 1.23 -2.12 -5.56
C GLU A 232 1.00 -1.21 -4.36
N LEU A 233 1.30 -1.73 -3.17
CA LEU A 233 1.30 -1.00 -1.90
C LEU A 233 2.76 -0.82 -1.47
N SER A 234 3.14 0.37 -1.02
CA SER A 234 4.49 0.67 -0.52
C SER A 234 4.55 0.54 0.99
N TRP A 235 5.70 0.13 1.54
CA TRP A 235 6.02 0.19 2.98
C TRP A 235 7.22 1.09 3.32
N ARG A 236 7.71 1.87 2.36
CA ARG A 236 8.96 2.62 2.47
C ARG A 236 9.01 3.61 3.63
N TYR A 237 7.93 4.36 3.89
CA TYR A 237 7.89 5.34 4.97
C TYR A 237 6.94 4.94 6.10
N VAL A 238 6.69 3.63 6.27
CA VAL A 238 5.89 3.14 7.38
C VAL A 238 6.69 3.16 8.69
N SER A 239 6.05 3.60 9.77
CA SER A 239 6.61 3.53 11.11
C SER A 239 6.72 2.08 11.58
N CYS A 240 7.91 1.69 12.03
CA CYS A 240 8.23 0.30 12.36
C CYS A 240 8.44 0.04 13.86
N GLY A 241 8.44 1.09 14.68
CA GLY A 241 8.62 1.06 16.13
C GLY A 241 7.42 1.60 16.91
N GLU A 242 7.49 1.50 18.24
CA GLU A 242 6.44 1.99 19.15
C GLU A 242 6.36 3.53 19.22
N THR A 243 7.33 4.24 18.66
CA THR A 243 7.38 5.70 18.59
C THR A 243 7.27 6.18 17.14
N ASP A 244 6.66 7.35 16.93
CA ASP A 244 6.54 8.02 15.62
C ASP A 244 7.89 8.45 15.00
N SER A 245 9.02 8.03 15.60
CA SER A 245 10.38 8.42 15.21
C SER A 245 11.16 7.24 14.64
N SER A 246 10.50 6.37 13.86
CA SER A 246 11.13 5.22 13.23
C SER A 246 10.58 4.98 11.83
N TYR A 247 11.40 4.43 10.93
CA TYR A 247 11.00 4.10 9.55
C TYR A 247 11.82 2.93 9.00
N ILE A 248 11.37 2.35 7.89
CA ILE A 248 12.10 1.28 7.18
C ILE A 248 13.08 1.91 6.19
N ASN A 249 14.38 1.67 6.36
CA ASN A 249 15.40 2.15 5.41
C ASN A 249 15.43 1.33 4.10
N LYS A 250 16.27 1.72 3.13
CA LYS A 250 16.37 1.05 1.82
C LYS A 250 16.86 -0.41 1.92
N GLU A 251 17.56 -0.74 3.00
CA GLU A 251 18.03 -2.09 3.31
C GLU A 251 16.96 -2.96 4.02
N ASN A 252 15.74 -2.45 4.18
CA ASN A 252 14.62 -3.10 4.87
C ASN A 252 14.88 -3.36 6.36
N HIS A 253 15.58 -2.46 7.02
CA HIS A 253 15.74 -2.45 8.48
C HIS A 253 14.94 -1.34 9.12
N CYS A 254 14.39 -1.60 10.31
CA CYS A 254 13.77 -0.57 11.13
C CYS A 254 14.84 0.31 11.77
N VAL A 255 14.79 1.61 11.49
CA VAL A 255 15.75 2.59 12.02
C VAL A 255 14.98 3.65 12.80
N SER A 256 15.39 3.89 14.05
CA SER A 256 14.88 4.98 14.88
C SER A 256 15.78 6.20 14.79
N TYR A 257 15.21 7.41 14.86
CA TYR A 257 15.96 8.67 14.95
C TYR A 257 15.63 9.43 16.24
N LEU A 258 16.60 10.22 16.73
CA LEU A 258 16.41 11.01 17.94
C LEU A 258 15.38 12.15 17.70
N PRO A 259 14.50 12.46 18.68
CA PRO A 259 13.43 13.47 18.53
C PRO A 259 13.89 14.93 18.31
N SER A 260 15.19 15.19 18.16
CA SER A 260 15.76 16.53 18.08
C SER A 260 15.89 17.10 16.66
N VAL A 261 15.52 16.33 15.64
CA VAL A 261 15.37 16.86 14.28
C VAL A 261 13.89 16.73 13.90
N PRO A 262 13.14 17.85 13.80
CA PRO A 262 11.84 17.80 13.14
C PRO A 262 12.11 17.25 11.75
N VAL A 263 11.46 16.14 11.38
CA VAL A 263 11.29 15.85 9.95
C VAL A 263 10.59 17.09 9.41
N PRO A 264 11.22 17.90 8.54
CA PRO A 264 10.51 19.00 7.94
C PRO A 264 9.44 18.34 7.08
N VAL A 265 8.18 18.43 7.51
CA VAL A 265 7.04 18.13 6.66
C VAL A 265 7.20 19.03 5.45
N PRO A 266 7.50 18.52 4.25
CA PRO A 266 7.67 19.38 3.11
C PRO A 266 6.26 19.75 2.66
N PHE A 267 5.76 20.88 3.14
CA PHE A 267 4.90 21.70 2.31
C PHE A 267 5.84 22.39 1.32
N PRO A 268 5.81 22.05 0.01
CA PRO A 268 6.59 22.80 -0.94
C PRO A 268 5.88 24.14 -1.13
N ALA A 269 6.40 25.19 -0.49
CA ALA A 269 6.43 26.47 -1.15
C ALA A 269 7.37 26.29 -2.35
N ASP A 270 6.75 26.11 -3.52
CA ASP A 270 7.24 26.41 -4.86
C ASP A 270 8.78 26.40 -5.02
N HIS A 271 9.36 25.29 -5.52
CA HIS A 271 10.55 25.25 -6.41
C HIS A 271 11.16 23.84 -6.53
N GLY A 272 11.23 23.35 -7.78
CA GLY A 272 12.40 22.70 -8.38
C GLY A 272 12.91 21.35 -7.82
N SER A 273 13.04 20.37 -8.73
CA SER A 273 13.65 19.04 -8.58
C SER A 273 15.00 18.94 -7.83
N ARG A 274 15.70 20.06 -7.63
CA ARG A 274 16.98 20.14 -6.93
C ARG A 274 16.85 20.10 -5.39
N ALA A 275 15.70 20.48 -4.84
CA ALA A 275 15.45 20.42 -3.40
C ALA A 275 15.37 18.98 -2.88
N TYR A 276 14.97 18.02 -3.74
CA TYR A 276 14.83 16.61 -3.35
C TYR A 276 16.13 15.81 -3.44
N GLU A 277 17.01 16.05 -4.42
CA GLU A 277 18.38 15.48 -4.36
C GLU A 277 19.12 15.95 -3.11
N VAL A 278 18.86 17.18 -2.68
CA VAL A 278 19.39 17.74 -1.43
C VAL A 278 18.69 17.11 -0.21
N PHE A 279 17.40 16.78 -0.28
CA PHE A 279 16.67 16.10 0.79
C PHE A 279 17.02 14.61 0.93
N ASP A 280 17.07 13.81 -0.14
CA ASP A 280 17.52 12.41 -0.08
C ASP A 280 19.00 12.37 0.36
N ARG A 281 19.84 13.33 -0.08
CA ARG A 281 21.19 13.50 0.50
C ARG A 281 21.15 13.93 1.96
N ALA A 282 20.27 14.84 2.37
CA ALA A 282 20.19 15.33 3.74
C ALA A 282 19.64 14.26 4.69
N VAL A 283 18.66 13.46 4.29
CA VAL A 283 18.15 12.30 5.04
C VAL A 283 19.23 11.22 5.13
N ASN A 284 19.94 10.91 4.03
CA ASN A 284 21.09 9.98 4.07
C ASN A 284 22.29 10.54 4.87
N LEU A 285 22.50 11.86 4.88
CA LEU A 285 23.55 12.52 5.68
C LEU A 285 23.15 12.61 7.15
N LEU A 286 21.88 12.84 7.47
CA LEU A 286 21.36 12.91 8.84
C LEU A 286 21.18 11.52 9.44
N SER A 287 20.88 10.49 8.65
CA SER A 287 20.97 9.09 9.08
C SER A 287 22.40 8.69 9.43
N HIS A 288 23.42 9.35 8.86
CA HIS A 288 24.82 9.21 9.28
C HIS A 288 25.17 9.97 10.56
N TYR A 289 24.31 10.86 11.09
CA TYR A 289 24.61 11.68 12.26
C TYR A 289 24.29 11.04 13.62
N LEU A 290 23.96 9.75 13.65
CA LEU A 290 24.33 8.75 14.68
C LEU A 290 23.42 7.52 14.50
N PRO A 291 23.69 6.64 13.53
CA PRO A 291 23.15 5.29 13.58
C PRO A 291 23.64 4.63 14.87
N CYS A 292 22.76 3.88 15.53
CA CYS A 292 23.11 3.07 16.68
C CYS A 292 24.27 2.09 16.43
N GLU A 293 24.61 1.81 15.17
CA GLU A 293 25.71 0.93 14.78
C GLU A 293 27.12 1.56 14.92
N TYR A 294 27.23 2.84 15.29
CA TYR A 294 28.53 3.54 15.43
C TYR A 294 28.79 4.13 16.84
N LEU A 295 28.08 3.67 17.87
CA LEU A 295 28.32 4.01 19.28
C LEU A 295 28.83 2.82 20.09
#